data_AF-A0A537LM36-F1
#
_entry.id   AF-A0A537LM36-F1
#
_cell.length_a   1.000
_cell.length_b   1.000
_cell.length_c   1.000
_cell.angle_alpha   90.00
_cell.angle_beta   90.00
_cell.angle_gamma   90.00
#
_symmetry.space_group_name_H-M   'P 1'
#
loop_
_entity.id
_entity.type
_entity.pdbx_description
1 polymer ?
#
loop_
_entity_poly.entity_id
_entity_poly.type
_entity_poly.pdbx_seq_one_letter_code
_entity_poly.pdbx_strand_id
1 'polypeptide(L)' 'MRQGVARPEAVEALFEKLRIRGRENPAWQRLVIATGRAHERYLQVRAPNARGFYHGLLTGYAVAMKALQGKVTGRRP' A
#
# COMPACT_ATOMS: atom_id res chain seq x y z
N MET A 1 -6.32 10.58 -23.77
CA MET A 1 -6.81 10.03 -22.48
C MET A 1 -5.81 10.36 -21.38
N ARG A 2 -6.13 11.27 -20.45
CA ARG A 2 -5.28 11.48 -19.26
C ARG A 2 -5.51 10.30 -18.33
N GLN A 3 -4.59 9.33 -18.33
CA GLN A 3 -4.52 8.31 -17.28
C GLN A 3 -4.18 9.04 -15.97
N GLY A 4 -5.22 9.43 -15.22
CA GLY A 4 -5.05 10.03 -13.91
C GLY A 4 -4.35 9.03 -13.02
N VAL A 5 -3.10 9.33 -12.65
CA VAL A 5 -2.43 8.71 -11.51
C VAL A 5 -3.45 8.73 -10.36
N ALA A 6 -3.72 7.56 -9.78
CA ALA A 6 -5.00 7.23 -9.16
C ALA A 6 -5.58 8.30 -8.23
N ARG A 7 -6.93 8.31 -8.19
CA ARG A 7 -7.71 9.18 -7.31
C ARG A 7 -7.18 9.10 -5.86
N PRO A 8 -6.80 10.22 -5.22
CA PRO A 8 -6.23 10.23 -3.88
C PRO A 8 -7.05 9.45 -2.85
N GLU A 9 -8.37 9.46 -2.98
CA GLU A 9 -9.31 8.75 -2.09
C GLU A 9 -9.12 7.22 -2.14
N ALA A 10 -8.80 6.68 -3.32
CA ALA A 10 -8.52 5.25 -3.47
C ALA A 10 -7.19 4.86 -2.82
N VAL A 11 -6.21 5.76 -2.85
CA VAL A 11 -4.91 5.57 -2.19
C VAL A 11 -5.06 5.59 -0.67
N GLU A 12 -5.87 6.52 -0.14
CA GLU A 12 -6.16 6.61 1.29
C GLU A 12 -6.90 5.35 1.79
N ALA A 13 -7.94 4.92 1.08
CA ALA A 13 -8.69 3.71 1.43
C ALA A 13 -7.82 2.44 1.37
N LEU A 14 -6.84 2.40 0.46
CA LEU A 14 -5.85 1.34 0.41
C LEU A 14 -4.93 1.40 1.63
N PHE A 15 -4.37 2.58 1.92
CA PHE A 15 -3.45 2.78 3.03
C PHE A 15 -4.06 2.37 4.38
N GLU A 16 -5.30 2.76 4.65
CA GLU A 16 -5.94 2.45 5.94
C GLU A 16 -6.16 0.95 6.13
N LYS A 17 -6.56 0.22 5.08
CA LYS A 17 -6.68 -1.25 5.09
C LYS A 17 -5.33 -1.91 5.38
N LEU A 18 -4.26 -1.38 4.83
CA LEU A 18 -2.91 -1.90 5.06
C LEU A 18 -2.45 -1.65 6.50
N ARG A 19 -2.75 -0.48 7.04
CA ARG A 19 -2.38 -0.09 8.40
C ARG A 19 -3.08 -0.93 9.46
N ILE A 20 -4.37 -1.20 9.31
CA ILE A 20 -5.14 -2.03 10.26
C ILE A 20 -4.56 -3.44 10.34
N ARG A 21 -4.38 -4.11 9.18
CA ARG A 21 -3.88 -5.49 9.13
C ARG A 21 -2.42 -5.62 9.54
N GLY A 22 -1.66 -4.55 9.35
CA GLY A 22 -0.32 -4.42 9.86
C GLY A 22 -0.16 -4.53 11.37
N ARG A 23 -1.13 -3.99 12.12
CA ARG A 23 -1.12 -4.04 13.59
C ARG A 23 -1.41 -5.44 14.11
N GLU A 24 -2.20 -6.21 13.38
CA GLU A 24 -2.62 -7.56 13.77
C GLU A 24 -1.52 -8.62 13.56
N ASN A 25 -0.45 -8.29 12.82
CA ASN A 25 0.59 -9.24 12.48
C ASN A 25 2.02 -8.64 12.58
N PRO A 26 2.79 -8.94 13.64
CA PRO A 26 4.14 -8.40 13.83
C PRO A 26 5.10 -8.67 12.66
N ALA A 27 4.92 -9.80 11.96
CA ALA A 27 5.74 -10.14 10.79
C ALA A 27 5.56 -9.15 9.62
N TRP A 28 4.47 -8.38 9.61
CA TRP A 28 4.14 -7.43 8.54
C TRP A 28 4.53 -5.99 8.88
N GLN A 29 5.05 -5.74 10.08
CA GLN A 29 5.33 -4.39 10.57
C GLN A 29 6.32 -3.63 9.66
N ARG A 30 7.34 -4.32 9.13
CA ARG A 30 8.28 -3.72 8.16
C ARG A 30 7.58 -3.25 6.87
N LEU A 31 6.62 -4.02 6.38
CA LEU A 31 5.86 -3.72 5.17
C LEU A 31 4.88 -2.56 5.39
N VAL A 32 4.31 -2.48 6.59
CA VAL A 32 3.42 -1.37 7.00
C VAL A 32 4.18 -0.05 7.09
N ILE A 33 5.37 -0.07 7.69
CA ILE A 33 6.26 1.09 7.75
C ILE A 33 6.65 1.55 6.34
N ALA A 34 7.02 0.61 5.47
CA ALA A 34 7.36 0.91 4.07
C ALA A 34 6.17 1.52 3.31
N THR A 35 4.95 1.01 3.55
CA THR A 35 3.71 1.54 2.99
C THR A 35 3.43 2.96 3.48
N GLY A 36 3.58 3.22 4.78
CA GLY A 36 3.40 4.56 5.35
C GLY A 36 4.36 5.59 4.76
N ARG A 37 5.64 5.24 4.61
CA ARG A 37 6.63 6.11 3.98
C ARG A 37 6.30 6.40 2.51
N ALA A 38 5.84 5.39 1.76
CA ALA A 38 5.42 5.62 0.37
C ALA A 38 4.17 6.49 0.29
N HIS A 39 3.24 6.38 1.25
CA HIS A 39 2.03 7.18 1.30
C HIS A 39 2.33 8.66 1.61
N GLU A 40 3.15 8.94 2.63
CA GLU A 40 3.61 10.30 2.93
C GLU A 40 4.26 10.95 1.69
N ARG A 41 5.14 10.21 1.02
CA ARG A 41 5.81 10.72 -0.18
C ARG A 41 4.82 10.96 -1.32
N TYR A 42 3.84 10.09 -1.52
CA TYR A 42 2.77 10.28 -2.52
C TYR A 42 2.00 11.59 -2.32
N LEU A 43 1.67 11.92 -1.06
CA LEU A 43 0.97 13.17 -0.71
C LEU A 43 1.86 14.42 -0.89
N GLN A 44 3.15 14.30 -0.58
CA GLN A 44 4.11 15.41 -0.63
C GLN A 44 4.55 15.76 -2.06
N VAL A 45 4.66 14.78 -2.96
CA VAL A 45 5.17 15.05 -4.31
C VAL A 45 4.10 15.65 -5.23
N ARG A 46 4.48 16.75 -5.90
CA ARG A 46 3.66 17.43 -6.91
C ARG A 46 4.00 17.01 -8.34
N ALA A 47 5.23 16.53 -8.57
CA ALA A 47 5.66 16.06 -9.89
C ALA A 47 4.89 14.78 -10.28
N PRO A 48 4.21 14.75 -11.44
CA PRO A 48 3.38 13.61 -11.86
C PRO A 48 4.13 12.28 -11.93
N ASN A 49 5.36 12.28 -12.43
CA ASN A 49 6.18 11.06 -12.55
C ASN A 49 6.54 10.49 -11.17
N ALA A 50 6.95 11.36 -10.24
CA ALA A 50 7.24 10.96 -8.86
C ALA A 50 5.98 10.45 -8.15
N ARG A 51 4.83 11.10 -8.38
CA ARG A 51 3.54 10.65 -7.84
C ARG A 51 3.16 9.26 -8.38
N GLY A 52 3.36 9.03 -9.67
CA GLY A 52 3.16 7.72 -10.32
C GLY A 52 4.04 6.62 -9.73
N PHE A 53 5.31 6.92 -9.44
CA PHE A 53 6.22 5.98 -8.77
C PHE A 53 5.72 5.56 -7.39
N TYR A 54 5.36 6.51 -6.52
CA TYR A 54 4.87 6.18 -5.18
C TYR A 54 3.51 5.48 -5.22
N HIS A 55 2.65 5.83 -6.17
CA HIS A 55 1.41 5.09 -6.43
C HIS A 55 1.69 3.62 -6.79
N GLY A 56 2.69 3.37 -7.66
CA GLY A 56 3.14 2.02 -8.01
C GLY A 56 3.65 1.24 -6.80
N LEU A 57 4.46 1.88 -5.94
CA LEU A 57 4.92 1.27 -4.68
C LEU A 57 3.76 0.89 -3.76
N LEU A 58 2.79 1.78 -3.56
CA LEU A 58 1.61 1.52 -2.73
C LEU A 58 0.78 0.35 -3.27
N THR A 59 0.63 0.27 -4.59
CA THR A 59 -0.03 -0.86 -5.26
C THR A 59 0.75 -2.17 -5.02
N GLY A 60 2.07 -2.14 -5.19
CA GLY A 60 2.94 -3.31 -4.95
C GLY A 60 2.88 -3.81 -3.51
N TYR A 61 2.90 -2.91 -2.52
CA TYR A 61 2.76 -3.28 -1.12
C TYR A 61 1.38 -3.87 -0.79
N ALA A 62 0.31 -3.36 -1.41
CA ALA A 62 -1.01 -3.95 -1.25
C ALA A 62 -1.10 -5.38 -1.80
N VAL A 63 -0.48 -5.65 -2.95
CA VAL A 63 -0.40 -7.00 -3.52
C VAL A 63 0.41 -7.92 -2.60
N ALA A 64 1.57 -7.48 -2.11
CA ALA A 64 2.40 -8.25 -1.18
C ALA A 64 1.64 -8.61 0.11
N MET A 65 0.88 -7.65 0.67
CA MET A 65 0.03 -7.88 1.84
C MET A 65 -1.07 -8.89 1.57
N LYS A 66 -1.74 -8.82 0.41
CA LYS A 66 -2.75 -9.82 0.01
C LYS A 66 -2.15 -11.21 -0.16
N ALA A 67 -0.96 -11.31 -0.73
CA ALA A 67 -0.24 -12.58 -0.86
C ALA A 67 0.15 -13.16 0.50
N LEU A 68 0.60 -12.33 1.44
CA LEU A 68 0.89 -12.74 2.81
C LEU A 68 -0.38 -13.19 3.54
N GLN A 69 -1.51 -12.52 3.35
CA GLN A 69 -2.81 -12.95 3.88
C GLN A 69 -3.19 -14.33 3.35
N GLY A 70 -3.13 -14.53 2.03
CA GLY A 70 -3.43 -15.82 1.40
C GLY A 70 -2.57 -16.96 1.96
N LYS A 71 -1.29 -16.69 2.29
CA LYS A 71 -0.40 -17.67 2.94
C LYS A 71 -0.75 -17.93 4.41
N VAL A 72 -1.24 -16.93 5.15
CA VAL A 72 -1.68 -17.10 6.54
C VAL A 72 -3.04 -17.81 6.62
N THR A 73 -3.98 -17.50 5.73
CA THR A 73 -5.32 -18.14 5.69
C THR A 73 -5.34 -19.49 4.98
N GLY A 74 -4.38 -19.75 4.07
CA GLY A 74 -4.20 -21.04 3.40
C GLY A 74 -3.65 -22.15 4.30
N ARG A 75 -3.40 -21.84 5.58
CA ARG A 75 -3.05 -22.79 6.63
C ARG A 75 -4.30 -23.15 7.45
N ARG A 76 -5.31 -23.72 6.80
CA ARG A 76 -6.36 -24.49 7.49
C ARG A 76 -6.19 -25.96 7.12
N PRO A 77 -6.07 -26.88 8.10
CA PRO A 77 -6.21 -28.31 7.85
C PRO A 77 -7.60 -28.65 7.32
#